data_AF-A0A524JJ91-F1
#
_entry.id   AF-A0A524JJ91-F1
#
_cell.length_a   1.000
_cell.length_b   1.000
_cell.length_c   1.000
_cell.angle_alpha   90.00
_cell.angle_beta   90.00
_cell.angle_gamma   90.00
#
_symmetry.space_group_name_H-M   'P 1'
#
loop_
_entity.id
_entity.type
_entity.pdbx_description
1 polymer ?
#
loop_
_entity_poly.entity_id
_entity_poly.type
_entity_poly.pdbx_seq_one_letter_code
_entity_poly.pdbx_strand_id
1 'polypeptide(L)' 'MKVKRDLVIKEFIEQSIFRLNESMRMIRICVAELSQEELWKKPNESLNSVANLLLHLNGNIT' A
#
# COMPACT_ATOMS: atom_id res chain seq x y z
N MET A 1 -31.59 7.63 -14.54
CA MET A 1 -30.61 6.51 -14.57
C MET A 1 -29.15 6.96 -14.62
N LYS A 2 -28.76 7.97 -15.43
CA LYS A 2 -27.37 8.52 -15.48
C LYS A 2 -26.84 9.01 -14.12
N VAL A 3 -27.62 9.82 -13.40
CA VAL A 3 -27.26 10.37 -12.07
C VAL A 3 -26.84 9.29 -11.07
N LYS A 4 -27.46 8.10 -11.09
CA LYS A 4 -27.14 7.00 -10.18
C LYS A 4 -25.79 6.34 -10.53
N ARG A 5 -25.40 6.32 -11.81
CA ARG A 5 -24.10 5.82 -12.26
C ARG A 5 -22.99 6.77 -11.85
N ASP A 6 -23.20 8.08 -12.04
CA ASP A 6 -22.19 9.09 -11.71
C ASP A 6 -21.90 9.12 -10.21
N LEU A 7 -22.94 8.92 -9.37
CA LEU A 7 -22.78 8.75 -7.92
C LEU A 7 -21.96 7.51 -7.55
N VAL A 8 -22.20 6.36 -8.20
CA VAL A 8 -21.43 5.14 -7.94
C VAL A 8 -19.96 5.28 -8.38
N ILE A 9 -19.71 5.93 -9.52
CA ILE A 9 -18.35 6.20 -9.98
C ILE A 9 -17.62 7.11 -8.99
N LYS A 10 -18.29 8.19 -8.54
CA LYS A 10 -17.73 9.10 -7.55
C LYS A 10 -17.38 8.37 -6.25
N GLU A 11 -18.32 7.62 -5.69
CA GLU A 11 -18.11 6.84 -4.47
C GLU A 11 -16.95 5.84 -4.64
N PHE A 12 -16.90 5.14 -5.78
CA PHE A 12 -15.83 4.18 -6.05
C PHE A 12 -14.45 4.84 -6.06
N ILE A 13 -14.32 6.01 -6.69
CA ILE A 13 -13.07 6.77 -6.71
C ILE A 13 -12.70 7.24 -5.31
N GLU A 14 -13.66 7.81 -4.57
CA GLU A 14 -13.44 8.31 -3.21
C GLU A 14 -13.01 7.19 -2.25
N GLN A 15 -13.67 6.03 -2.31
CA GLN A 15 -13.28 4.85 -1.53
C GLN A 15 -11.92 4.30 -1.94
N SER A 16 -11.62 4.26 -3.24
CA SER A 16 -10.31 3.80 -3.72
C SER A 16 -9.19 4.69 -3.19
N ILE A 17 -9.35 6.02 -3.26
CA ILE A 17 -8.41 7.00 -2.70
C ILE A 17 -8.29 6.81 -1.18
N PHE A 18 -9.41 6.67 -0.47
CA PHE A 18 -9.41 6.44 0.97
C PHE A 18 -8.60 5.20 1.35
N ARG A 19 -8.82 4.07 0.67
CA ARG A 19 -8.11 2.81 0.94
C ARG A 19 -6.63 2.87 0.60
N LEU A 20 -6.24 3.56 -0.47
CA LEU A 20 -4.83 3.79 -0.79
C LEU A 20 -4.15 4.63 0.30
N ASN A 21 -4.79 5.70 0.76
CA ASN A 21 -4.27 6.53 1.86
C ASN A 21 -4.18 5.76 3.18
N GLU A 22 -5.20 4.96 3.50
CA GLU A 22 -5.20 4.08 4.67
C GLU A 22 -4.06 3.06 4.62
N SER A 23 -3.87 2.40 3.47
CA SER A 23 -2.80 1.43 3.26
C SER A 23 -1.42 2.07 3.45
N MET A 24 -1.21 3.25 2.87
CA MET A 24 0.04 4.01 3.05
C MET A 24 0.27 4.43 4.51
N ARG A 25 -0.78 4.80 5.25
CA ARG A 25 -0.68 5.08 6.68
C ARG A 25 -0.28 3.83 7.47
N MET A 26 -0.89 2.68 7.19
CA MET A 26 -0.58 1.42 7.87
C MET A 26 0.85 0.96 7.57
N ILE A 27 1.30 1.07 6.31
CA ILE A 27 2.70 0.77 5.94
C ILE A 27 3.67 1.61 6.79
N ARG A 28 3.43 2.92 6.93
CA ARG A 28 4.29 3.79 7.75
C ARG A 28 4.33 3.37 9.21
N ILE A 29 3.18 3.00 9.80
CA ILE A 29 3.11 2.51 11.18
C ILE A 29 3.95 1.23 11.32
N CYS A 30 3.74 0.24 10.45
CA CYS A 30 4.47 -1.02 10.53
C CYS A 30 5.98 -0.83 10.33
N VAL A 31 6.40 0.05 9.41
CA VAL A 31 7.82 0.32 9.16
C VAL A 31 8.47 1.04 10.34
N ALA A 32 7.74 1.88 11.07
CA ALA A 32 8.27 2.57 12.25
C ALA A 32 8.61 1.62 13.41
N GLU A 33 7.97 0.44 13.46
CA GLU A 33 8.23 -0.59 14.46
C GLU A 33 9.40 -1.53 14.09
N LEU A 34 9.99 -1.38 12.90
CA LEU A 34 11.08 -2.24 12.43
C LEU A 34 12.42 -1.51 12.48
N SER A 35 13.45 -2.19 12.97
CA SER A 35 14.83 -1.71 12.80
C SER A 35 15.27 -1.80 11.34
N GLN A 36 16.35 -1.09 10.99
CA GLN A 36 16.93 -1.16 9.66
C GLN A 36 17.37 -2.58 9.29
N GLU A 37 17.91 -3.34 10.23
CA GLU A 37 18.30 -4.74 9.98
C GLU A 37 17.07 -5.63 9.69
N GLU A 38 16.01 -5.48 10.48
CA GLU A 38 14.77 -6.24 10.28
C GLU A 38 14.06 -5.90 8.97
N LEU A 39 14.13 -4.64 8.53
CA LEU A 39 13.54 -4.21 7.26
C LEU A 39 14.13 -4.96 6.06
N TRP A 40 15.44 -5.23 6.09
CA TRP A 40 16.17 -5.94 5.05
C TRP A 40 16.29 -7.45 5.30
N LYS A 41 15.84 -7.94 6.46
CA LYS A 41 15.91 -9.36 6.81
C LYS A 41 15.07 -10.19 5.85
N LYS A 42 15.70 -11.22 5.27
CA LYS A 42 15.05 -12.19 4.40
C LYS A 42 14.61 -13.40 5.25
N PRO A 43 13.31 -13.74 5.32
CA PRO A 43 12.85 -14.85 6.16
C PRO A 43 13.34 -16.22 5.69
N ASN A 44 13.52 -16.39 4.38
CA ASN A 44 14.11 -17.56 3.73
C ASN A 44 14.50 -17.21 2.28
N GLU A 45 15.07 -18.15 1.53
CA GLU A 45 15.55 -17.90 0.16
C GLU A 45 14.45 -17.57 -0.86
N SER A 46 13.21 -18.02 -0.64
CA SER A 46 12.10 -17.84 -1.59
C SER A 46 11.25 -16.59 -1.33
N LEU A 47 11.43 -15.90 -0.20
CA LEU A 47 10.65 -14.72 0.17
C LEU A 47 11.46 -13.42 0.07
N ASN A 48 10.81 -12.33 -0.31
CA ASN A 48 11.41 -10.99 -0.30
C ASN A 48 11.46 -10.41 1.12
N SER A 49 12.44 -9.53 1.38
CA SER A 49 12.43 -8.69 2.57
C SER A 49 11.31 -7.64 2.50
N VAL A 50 10.95 -7.04 3.64
CA VAL A 50 9.98 -5.94 3.69
C VAL A 50 10.46 -4.76 2.83
N ALA A 51 11.75 -4.42 2.89
CA ALA A 51 12.35 -3.38 2.07
C ALA A 51 12.19 -3.64 0.56
N ASN A 52 12.40 -4.88 0.10
CA ASN A 52 12.20 -5.23 -1.31
C ASN A 52 10.73 -5.00 -1.73
N LEU A 53 9.77 -5.39 -0.89
CA LEU A 53 8.34 -5.16 -1.18
C LEU A 53 8.01 -3.67 -1.26
N LEU A 54 8.58 -2.84 -0.38
CA LEU A 54 8.41 -1.38 -0.43
C LEU A 54 8.99 -0.77 -1.71
N LEU A 55 10.16 -1.24 -2.15
CA LEU A 55 10.76 -0.79 -3.42
C LEU A 55 9.90 -1.16 -4.63
N HIS A 56 9.37 -2.39 -4.66
CA HIS A 56 8.45 -2.81 -5.71
C HIS A 56 7.17 -1.96 -5.72
N LEU A 57 6.58 -1.69 -4.56
CA LEU A 57 5.42 -0.81 -4.45
C LEU A 57 5.73 0.59 -4.96
N ASN A 58 6.87 1.17 -4.59
CA ASN A 58 7.28 2.48 -5.07
C ASN A 58 7.40 2.52 -6.61
N GLY A 59 7.96 1.47 -7.23
CA GLY A 59 8.04 1.36 -8.69
C GLY A 59 6.69 1.18 -9.39
N ASN A 60 5.68 0.64 -8.71
CA ASN A 60 4.37 0.35 -9.29
C ASN A 60 3.34 1.47 -9.15
N ILE A 61 3.47 2.33 -8.12
CA ILE A 61 2.50 3.40 -7.79
C ILE A 61 3.03 4.78 -8.26
N THR A 62 4.08 4.82 -9.08
CA THR A 62 4.59 6.05 -9.72
C THR A 62 3.64 6.53 -10.81
#